data_AF-A0A356E6V8-F1
#
_entry.id   AF-A0A356E6V8-F1
#
_cell.length_a   1.000
_cell.length_b   1.000
_cell.length_c   1.000
_cell.angle_alpha   90.00
_cell.angle_beta   90.00
_cell.angle_gamma   90.00
#
_symmetry.space_group_name_H-M   'P 1'
#
loop_
_entity.id
_entity.type
_entity.pdbx_description
1 polymer ?
#
loop_
_entity_poly.entity_id
_entity_poly.type
_entity_poly.pdbx_seq_one_letter_code
_entity_poly.pdbx_strand_id
1 'polypeptide(L)'
;FMAGVSAACITPPLIIAIAATIFKNRFAKEDKAAAYVNYILGSTHITEGAIPFAAKNPLKVIPVLMLGSSISAVLTYMFQIEVPA
;
A
#
# COMPACT_ATOMS: atom_id res chain seq x y z
N PHE A 1 -17.96 -7.75 -0.92
CA PHE A 1 -17.60 -6.45 -1.53
C PHE A 1 -16.73 -5.59 -0.60
N MET A 2 -17.20 -5.26 0.61
CA MET A 2 -16.47 -4.39 1.56
C MET A 2 -15.08 -4.91 1.95
N ALA A 3 -14.89 -6.23 2.05
CA ALA A 3 -13.58 -6.85 2.26
C ALA A 3 -12.55 -6.41 1.20
N GLY A 4 -12.94 -6.39 -0.08
CA GLY A 4 -12.06 -5.99 -1.17
C GLY A 4 -11.73 -4.51 -1.19
N VAL A 5 -12.68 -3.64 -0.85
CA VAL A 5 -12.44 -2.19 -0.70
C VAL A 5 -11.47 -1.92 0.44
N SER A 6 -11.70 -2.56 1.60
CA SER A 6 -10.84 -2.47 2.77
C SER A 6 -9.41 -2.93 2.46
N ALA A 7 -9.26 -4.09 1.81
CA ALA A 7 -7.96 -4.62 1.41
C ALA A 7 -7.26 -3.72 0.37
N ALA A 8 -8.00 -3.17 -0.60
CA ALA A 8 -7.46 -2.24 -1.58
C ALA A 8 -6.94 -0.95 -0.94
N CYS A 9 -7.58 -0.44 0.12
CA CYS A 9 -7.18 0.78 0.82
C CYS A 9 -5.90 0.62 1.65
N ILE A 10 -5.69 -0.52 2.33
CA ILE A 10 -4.47 -0.75 3.13
C ILE A 10 -3.25 -1.07 2.26
N THR A 11 -3.47 -1.48 1.01
CA THR A 11 -2.42 -1.97 0.13
C THR A 11 -1.37 -0.93 -0.26
N PRO A 12 -1.70 0.33 -0.63
CA PRO A 12 -0.72 1.34 -1.02
C PRO A 12 0.35 1.64 0.05
N PRO A 13 0.01 1.97 1.32
CA PRO A 13 1.03 2.20 2.34
C PRO A 13 1.86 0.93 2.63
N LEU A 14 1.24 -0.26 2.66
CA LEU A 14 1.95 -1.52 2.87
C LEU A 14 2.92 -1.86 1.75
N ILE A 15 2.55 -1.61 0.48
CA ILE A 15 3.45 -1.80 -0.67
C ILE A 15 4.70 -0.94 -0.51
N ILE A 16 4.54 0.32 -0.12
CA ILE A 16 5.68 1.24 0.05
C ILE A 16 6.57 0.79 1.21
N ALA A 17 5.96 0.41 2.33
CA ALA A 17 6.69 -0.09 3.50
C ALA A 17 7.49 -1.35 3.18
N ILE A 18 6.87 -2.32 2.51
CA ILE A 18 7.50 -3.58 2.08
C ILE A 18 8.59 -3.29 1.03
N ALA A 19 8.33 -2.40 0.07
CA ALA A 19 9.31 -2.02 -0.94
C ALA A 19 10.56 -1.38 -0.30
N ALA A 20 10.39 -0.55 0.72
CA ALA A 20 11.50 0.05 1.45
C ALA A 20 12.29 -0.97 2.29
N THR A 21 11.61 -1.96 2.86
CA THR A 21 12.25 -3.06 3.62
C THR A 21 13.06 -3.98 2.71
N ILE A 22 12.50 -4.44 1.58
CA ILE A 22 13.16 -5.38 0.66
C ILE A 22 14.20 -4.66 -0.21
N PHE A 23 13.84 -3.53 -0.79
CA PHE A 23 14.69 -2.76 -1.71
C PHE A 23 15.27 -1.52 -1.05
N LYS A 24 15.80 -1.66 0.17
CA LYS A 24 16.41 -0.57 0.95
C LYS A 24 17.45 0.26 0.18
N ASN A 25 18.12 -0.30 -0.83
CA ASN A 25 19.12 0.44 -1.62
C ASN A 25 18.50 1.41 -2.64
N ARG A 26 17.19 1.34 -2.88
CA ARG A 26 16.47 2.21 -3.83
C ARG A 26 15.78 3.41 -3.17
N PHE A 27 15.78 3.48 -1.84
CA PHE A 27 15.17 4.56 -1.05
C PHE A 27 16.25 5.44 -0.43
N ALA A 28 16.04 6.76 -0.44
CA ALA A 28 16.89 7.69 0.31
C ALA A 28 16.78 7.44 1.81
N LYS A 29 17.78 7.84 2.60
CA LYS A 29 17.75 7.65 4.07
C LYS A 29 16.51 8.30 4.70
N GLU A 30 16.15 9.48 4.24
CA GLU A 30 14.96 10.23 4.67
C GLU A 30 13.66 9.50 4.27
N ASP A 31 13.57 8.99 3.04
CA ASP A 31 12.39 8.29 2.54
C ASP A 31 12.15 6.96 3.28
N LYS A 32 13.21 6.29 3.78
CA LYS A 32 13.07 5.02 4.52
C LYS A 32 12.30 5.18 5.81
N ALA A 33 12.60 6.23 6.57
CA ALA A 33 11.92 6.51 7.83
C ALA A 33 10.42 6.71 7.59
N ALA A 34 10.07 7.53 6.59
CA ALA A 34 8.68 7.73 6.18
C ALA A 34 8.03 6.43 5.66
N ALA A 35 8.76 5.61 4.90
CA ALA A 35 8.23 4.35 4.37
C ALA A 35 7.98 3.32 5.47
N TYR A 36 8.78 3.27 6.53
CA TYR A 36 8.54 2.35 7.64
C TYR A 36 7.32 2.74 8.48
N VAL A 37 7.03 4.04 8.61
CA VAL A 37 5.79 4.52 9.25
C VAL A 37 4.56 3.99 8.50
N ASN A 38 4.65 3.75 7.19
CA ASN A 38 3.56 3.20 6.40
C ASN A 38 3.15 1.76 6.81
N TYR A 39 3.96 1.02 7.57
CA TYR A 39 3.51 -0.24 8.17
C TYR A 39 2.37 0.00 9.17
N ILE A 40 2.53 1.02 10.02
CA ILE A 40 1.54 1.37 11.04
C ILE A 40 0.33 1.99 10.36
N LEU A 41 0.55 2.97 9.46
CA LEU A 41 -0.54 3.66 8.75
C LEU A 41 -1.39 2.69 7.94
N GLY A 42 -0.77 1.76 7.21
CA GLY A 42 -1.48 0.73 6.45
C GLY A 42 -2.29 -0.21 7.34
N SER A 43 -1.76 -0.56 8.51
CA SER A 43 -2.47 -1.41 9.49
C SER A 43 -3.69 -0.72 10.11
N THR A 44 -3.73 0.62 10.10
CA THR A 44 -4.82 1.42 10.67
C THR A 44 -5.73 2.05 9.60
N HIS A 45 -5.70 1.56 8.35
CA HIS A 45 -6.46 2.13 7.21
C HIS A 45 -6.13 3.58 6.85
N ILE A 46 -4.96 4.08 7.23
CA ILE A 46 -4.48 5.42 6.88
C ILE A 46 -3.59 5.29 5.63
N THR A 47 -3.97 5.98 4.56
CA THR A 47 -3.34 5.84 3.22
C THR A 47 -2.50 7.05 2.81
N GLU A 48 -2.55 8.10 3.62
CA GLU A 48 -1.92 9.40 3.42
C GLU A 48 -0.39 9.27 3.38
N GLY A 49 0.16 8.28 4.05
CA GLY A 49 1.58 7.94 4.00
C GLY A 49 2.08 7.54 2.60
N ALA A 50 1.19 7.21 1.66
CA ALA A 50 1.54 6.91 0.27
C ALA A 50 1.61 8.15 -0.64
N ILE A 51 0.91 9.24 -0.28
CA ILE A 51 0.84 10.49 -1.06
C ILE A 51 2.24 11.07 -1.35
N PRO A 52 3.17 11.23 -0.38
CA PRO A 52 4.48 11.82 -0.67
C PRO A 52 5.32 10.96 -1.64
N PHE A 53 5.17 9.64 -1.61
CA PHE A 53 5.85 8.73 -2.55
C PHE A 53 5.26 8.80 -3.95
N ALA A 54 3.93 8.90 -4.05
CA ALA A 54 3.25 9.12 -5.32
C ALA A 54 3.61 10.48 -5.93
N ALA A 55 3.70 11.54 -5.12
CA ALA A 55 4.11 12.88 -5.59
C ALA A 55 5.56 12.91 -6.11
N LYS A 56 6.47 12.14 -5.49
CA LYS A 56 7.89 12.09 -5.88
C LYS A 56 8.11 11.39 -7.22
N ASN A 57 7.33 10.36 -7.55
CA ASN A 57 7.43 9.66 -8.83
C ASN A 57 6.06 9.12 -9.30
N PRO A 58 5.17 10.00 -9.80
CA PRO A 58 3.78 9.66 -10.06
C PRO A 58 3.64 8.59 -11.15
N LEU A 59 4.44 8.69 -12.22
CA LEU A 59 4.37 7.78 -13.36
C LEU A 59 4.72 6.33 -13.02
N LYS A 60 5.54 6.10 -11.99
CA LYS A 60 5.91 4.75 -11.55
C LYS A 60 5.09 4.28 -10.36
N VAL A 61 4.86 5.16 -9.39
CA VAL A 61 4.25 4.79 -8.12
C VAL A 61 2.74 4.60 -8.29
N ILE A 62 2.02 5.53 -8.92
CA ILE A 62 0.56 5.46 -9.02
C ILE A 62 0.12 4.16 -9.73
N PRO A 63 0.65 3.77 -10.90
CA PRO A 63 0.24 2.52 -11.54
C PRO A 63 0.54 1.28 -10.69
N VAL A 64 1.68 1.26 -9.98
CA VAL A 64 2.05 0.14 -9.11
C VAL A 64 1.08 0.04 -7.93
N LEU A 65 0.70 1.16 -7.30
CA LEU A 65 -0.27 1.16 -6.22
C LEU A 65 -1.65 0.73 -6.71
N MET A 66 -2.11 1.23 -7.87
CA MET A 66 -3.39 0.84 -8.47
C MET A 66 -3.45 -0.66 -8.78
N LEU A 67 -2.41 -1.20 -9.42
CA LEU A 67 -2.33 -2.63 -9.73
C LEU A 67 -2.27 -3.47 -8.47
N GLY A 68 -1.45 -3.08 -7.49
CA GLY A 68 -1.35 -3.78 -6.21
C GLY A 68 -2.67 -3.81 -5.46
N SER A 69 -3.36 -2.66 -5.34
CA SER A 69 -4.68 -2.56 -4.71
C SER A 69 -5.73 -3.41 -5.44
N SER A 70 -5.68 -3.45 -6.77
CA SER A 70 -6.58 -4.28 -7.58
C SER A 70 -6.36 -5.77 -7.32
N ILE A 71 -5.10 -6.21 -7.26
CA ILE A 71 -4.74 -7.60 -6.95
C ILE A 71 -5.24 -7.95 -5.54
N SER A 72 -5.01 -7.08 -4.56
CA SER A 72 -5.50 -7.28 -3.18
C SER A 72 -7.02 -7.47 -3.13
N ALA A 73 -7.77 -6.60 -3.81
CA ALA A 73 -9.24 -6.73 -3.90
C ALA A 73 -9.66 -8.05 -4.57
N VAL A 74 -9.06 -8.40 -5.71
CA VAL A 74 -9.37 -9.64 -6.43
C VAL A 74 -9.09 -10.87 -5.57
N LEU A 75 -7.98 -10.89 -4.83
CA LEU A 75 -7.66 -11.99 -3.93
C LEU A 75 -8.72 -12.15 -2.82
N THR A 76 -9.23 -11.05 -2.26
CA THR A 76 -10.33 -11.17 -1.26
C THR A 76 -11.58 -11.83 -1.85
N TYR A 77 -11.90 -11.54 -3.11
CA TYR A 77 -13.05 -12.16 -3.78
C TYR A 77 -12.78 -13.62 -4.13
N MET A 78 -11.58 -13.96 -4.60
CA MET A 78 -11.18 -15.32 -4.92
C MET A 78 -11.19 -16.23 -3.69
N PHE A 79 -10.73 -15.72 -2.54
CA PHE A 79 -10.70 -16.48 -1.28
C PHE A 79 -12.02 -16.42 -0.50
N GLN A 80 -13.08 -15.82 -1.07
CA GLN A 80 -14.37 -15.63 -0.41
C GLN A 80 -14.24 -15.00 0.99
N ILE A 81 -13.33 -14.02 1.13
CA ILE A 81 -13.19 -13.28 2.39
C ILE A 81 -14.37 -12.34 2.54
N GLU A 82 -15.10 -12.55 3.63
CA GLU A 82 -16.22 -11.73 4.04
C GLU A 82 -15.86 -10.96 5.30
N VAL A 83 -16.15 -9.66 5.29
CA VAL A 83 -16.14 -8.86 6.51
C VAL A 83 -17.58 -8.89 7.00
N PRO A 84 -17.87 -9.50 8.17
CA PRO A 84 -19.20 -9.42 8.76
C PRO A 84 -19.49 -7.94 9.03
N ALA A 85 -20.61 -7.47 8.47
CA ALA A 85 -21.14 -6.15 8.77
C ALA A 85 -21.81 -6.16 10.15
#